data_AF-A0A9F7RS04-F1
#
_entry.id   AF-A0A9F7RS04-F1
#
_cell.length_a   1.000
_cell.length_b   1.000
_cell.length_c   1.000
_cell.angle_alpha   90.00
_cell.angle_beta   90.00
_cell.angle_gamma   90.00
#
_symmetry.space_group_name_H-M   'P 1'
#
loop_
_entity.id
_entity.type
_entity.pdbx_description
1 polymer ?
#
loop_
_entity_poly.entity_id
_entity_poly.type
_entity_poly.pdbx_seq_one_letter_code
_entity_poly.pdbx_strand_id
1 'polypeptide(L)'
;MGSEMLSDCPRGDWMARIRGMEIDVRFRYYFQHPWLRLVVAYLVTFFNFLIFAEDPVSHSQTEAHMIVVGNCFSFIVNKYPGGGWNFLKVLMWILAIITGLIAGKFFFHRRLFGRFLRLKMFREDHGSWMTMFFSTILFLFIFSHIYNLFLLISEGMSAHMVTEYMGIRNESFMKMAAVGTWMGDFVTAWMVTDMMLQDSLYPDWGRTARRFWKQGNNRIVLFWTVLFSLTSVVVLVISTDWISWDNLNRGFLPSDEVSRAFLASFILVFDLLIVMQDWEFPHFMGDLDMNLPGLSTTQLKFKLPVCKRIFKDEYHIHITAISNIKLPTH
;
A
#
# COMPACT_ATOMS: atom_id res chain seq x y z
N MET A 1 63.98 -33.55 0.06
CA MET A 1 62.79 -34.29 0.56
C MET A 1 62.76 -34.15 2.06
N GLY A 2 61.83 -33.46 2.71
CA GLY A 2 60.71 -32.65 2.27
C GLY A 2 60.29 -31.80 3.48
N SER A 3 60.22 -30.49 3.28
CA SER A 3 59.57 -29.56 4.20
C SER A 3 58.11 -29.46 3.79
N GLU A 4 57.23 -30.24 4.39
CA GLU A 4 55.78 -30.04 4.30
C GLU A 4 55.11 -30.51 5.59
N MET A 5 54.00 -29.86 5.92
CA MET A 5 53.11 -30.05 7.08
C MET A 5 53.48 -29.29 8.36
N LEU A 6 53.37 -27.97 8.31
CA LEU A 6 52.97 -27.18 9.48
C LEU A 6 51.75 -26.31 9.12
N SER A 7 50.59 -26.94 9.30
CA SER A 7 49.30 -26.33 9.67
C SER A 7 48.91 -25.00 9.03
N ASP A 8 48.33 -25.05 7.83
CA ASP A 8 47.32 -24.07 7.43
C ASP A 8 46.02 -24.38 8.18
N CYS A 9 45.85 -23.73 9.33
CA CYS A 9 44.65 -23.84 10.15
C CYS A 9 43.52 -22.97 9.53
N PRO A 10 42.34 -23.51 9.21
CA PRO A 10 41.21 -22.72 8.64
C PRO A 10 40.55 -21.76 9.66
N ARG A 11 41.20 -21.51 10.80
CA ARG A 11 40.62 -20.82 11.97
C ARG A 11 40.35 -19.33 11.72
N GLY A 12 41.08 -18.70 10.79
CA GLY A 12 40.88 -17.29 10.41
C GLY A 12 39.58 -17.04 9.65
N ASP A 13 39.21 -17.91 8.72
CA ASP A 13 37.98 -17.80 7.91
C ASP A 13 36.72 -18.04 8.77
N TRP A 14 36.78 -19.00 9.69
CA TRP A 14 35.69 -19.24 10.66
C TRP A 14 35.47 -18.07 11.62
N MET A 15 36.54 -17.46 12.14
CA MET A 15 36.42 -16.29 13.03
C MET A 15 35.91 -15.05 12.29
N ALA A 16 36.31 -14.85 11.02
CA ALA A 16 35.80 -13.78 10.17
C ALA A 16 34.32 -14.00 9.82
N ARG A 17 33.90 -15.23 9.51
CA ARG A 17 32.49 -15.59 9.28
C ARG A 17 31.64 -15.42 10.53
N ILE A 18 32.11 -15.87 11.69
CA ILE A 18 31.41 -15.70 12.97
C ILE A 18 31.26 -14.22 13.31
N ARG A 19 32.33 -13.43 13.14
CA ARG A 19 32.28 -11.98 13.36
C ARG A 19 31.34 -11.29 12.37
N GLY A 20 31.33 -11.72 11.11
CA GLY A 20 30.38 -11.23 10.10
C GLY A 20 28.93 -11.55 10.44
N MET A 21 28.65 -12.77 10.91
CA MET A 21 27.33 -13.19 11.38
C MET A 21 26.88 -12.40 12.61
N GLU A 22 27.79 -12.15 13.56
CA GLU A 22 27.48 -11.38 14.77
C GLU A 22 27.19 -9.90 14.43
N ILE A 23 27.93 -9.31 13.49
CA ILE A 23 27.67 -7.96 12.98
C ILE A 23 26.33 -7.90 12.27
N ASP A 24 25.97 -8.89 11.45
CA ASP A 24 24.66 -8.94 10.76
C ASP A 24 23.50 -9.03 11.77
N VAL A 25 23.61 -9.90 12.78
CA VAL A 25 22.58 -10.03 13.82
C VAL A 25 22.45 -8.75 14.63
N ARG A 26 23.57 -8.13 15.03
CA ARG A 26 23.57 -6.90 15.82
C ARG A 26 23.07 -5.71 15.00
N PHE A 27 23.44 -5.62 13.73
CA PHE A 27 22.93 -4.61 12.81
C PHE A 27 21.42 -4.76 12.62
N ARG A 28 20.91 -5.96 12.33
CA ARG A 28 19.46 -6.21 12.21
C ARG A 28 18.70 -5.84 13.47
N TYR A 29 19.24 -6.16 14.65
CA TYR A 29 18.63 -5.79 15.93
C TYR A 29 18.48 -4.26 16.07
N TYR A 30 19.53 -3.48 15.77
CA TYR A 30 19.41 -2.01 15.84
C TYR A 30 18.57 -1.43 14.70
N PHE A 31 18.66 -2.01 13.50
CA PHE A 31 17.96 -1.54 12.31
C PHE A 31 16.44 -1.79 12.40
N GLN A 32 16.02 -2.88 13.03
CA GLN A 32 14.62 -3.20 13.24
C GLN A 32 14.09 -2.68 14.60
N HIS A 33 14.89 -1.91 15.34
CA HIS A 33 14.51 -1.43 16.67
C HIS A 33 13.17 -0.65 16.63
N PRO A 34 12.23 -0.88 17.57
CA PRO A 34 10.90 -0.27 17.55
C PRO A 34 10.89 1.26 17.40
N TRP A 35 11.75 1.98 18.12
CA TRP A 35 11.87 3.44 17.97
C TRP A 35 12.21 3.88 16.55
N LEU A 36 13.13 3.18 15.88
CA LEU A 36 13.54 3.55 14.52
C LEU A 36 12.40 3.31 13.53
N ARG A 37 11.68 2.19 13.67
CA ARG A 37 10.52 1.86 12.84
C ARG A 37 9.38 2.86 12.98
N LEU A 38 9.06 3.26 14.22
CA LEU A 38 8.05 4.27 14.49
C LEU A 38 8.47 5.63 13.89
N VAL A 39 9.71 6.05 14.13
CA VAL A 39 10.22 7.32 13.60
C VAL A 39 10.14 7.34 12.08
N VAL A 40 10.62 6.29 11.41
CA VAL A 40 10.54 6.19 9.94
C VAL A 40 9.08 6.23 9.47
N ALA A 41 8.17 5.46 10.06
CA ALA A 41 6.79 5.41 9.63
C ALA A 41 6.04 6.75 9.79
N TYR A 42 6.24 7.46 10.91
CA TYR A 42 5.61 8.77 11.11
C TYR A 42 6.28 9.88 10.29
N LEU A 43 7.57 9.76 10.00
CA LEU A 43 8.32 10.72 9.20
C LEU A 43 7.95 10.63 7.71
N VAL A 44 7.62 9.44 7.20
CA VAL A 44 6.96 9.29 5.88
C VAL A 44 5.66 10.06 5.84
N THR A 45 4.77 9.87 6.82
CA THR A 45 3.49 10.59 6.88
C THR A 45 3.71 12.11 6.84
N PHE A 46 4.70 12.59 7.58
CA PHE A 46 5.05 14.02 7.59
C PHE A 46 5.55 14.52 6.22
N PHE A 47 6.47 13.79 5.58
CA PHE A 47 6.98 14.17 4.27
C PHE A 47 5.93 14.07 3.16
N ASN A 48 5.01 13.11 3.26
CA ASN A 48 3.85 13.03 2.37
C ASN A 48 2.95 14.26 2.49
N PHE A 49 2.79 14.86 3.68
CA PHE A 49 2.13 16.16 3.77
C PHE A 49 2.96 17.31 3.20
N LEU A 50 4.27 17.27 3.42
CA LEU A 50 5.17 18.32 2.94
C LEU A 50 5.17 18.39 1.40
N ILE A 51 5.12 17.25 0.70
CA ILE A 51 5.08 17.23 -0.78
C ILE A 51 3.77 17.81 -1.30
N PHE A 52 2.64 17.62 -0.60
CA PHE A 52 1.37 18.26 -0.97
C PHE A 52 1.40 19.78 -0.75
N ALA A 53 2.08 20.25 0.30
CA ALA A 53 2.26 21.67 0.56
C ALA A 53 3.18 22.35 -0.46
N GLU A 54 4.11 21.61 -1.05
CA GLU A 54 5.06 22.11 -2.05
C GLU A 54 4.52 22.07 -3.48
N ASP A 55 3.52 21.22 -3.77
CA ASP A 55 3.03 21.02 -5.14
C ASP A 55 2.08 22.13 -5.61
N PRO A 56 2.48 22.99 -6.57
CA PRO A 56 1.65 24.10 -7.06
C PRO A 56 0.42 23.63 -7.83
N VAL A 57 0.37 22.37 -8.27
CA VAL A 57 -0.80 21.79 -8.98
C VAL A 57 -2.03 21.73 -8.06
N SER A 58 -1.80 21.67 -6.74
CA SER A 58 -2.87 21.67 -5.73
C SER A 58 -3.74 22.94 -5.75
N HIS A 59 -3.25 24.05 -6.31
CA HIS A 59 -3.99 25.31 -6.41
C HIS A 59 -4.53 25.59 -7.82
N SER A 60 -4.33 24.68 -8.78
CA SER A 60 -4.75 24.89 -10.16
C SER A 60 -6.25 24.66 -10.35
N GLN A 61 -6.91 25.64 -10.98
CA GLN A 61 -8.32 25.56 -11.40
C GLN A 61 -8.50 24.86 -12.76
N THR A 62 -7.40 24.44 -13.41
CA THR A 62 -7.48 23.70 -14.66
C THR A 62 -8.07 22.31 -14.44
N GLU A 63 -8.69 21.75 -15.48
CA GLU A 63 -9.23 20.39 -15.42
C GLU A 63 -8.10 19.37 -15.21
N ALA A 64 -8.35 18.39 -14.36
CA ALA A 64 -7.38 17.37 -14.02
C ALA A 64 -7.14 16.43 -15.20
N HIS A 65 -5.88 16.39 -15.63
CA HIS A 65 -5.39 15.57 -16.72
C HIS A 65 -4.40 14.55 -16.16
N MET A 66 -4.81 13.28 -16.10
CA MET A 66 -3.92 12.21 -15.67
C MET A 66 -4.03 11.04 -16.63
N ILE A 67 -2.89 10.71 -17.22
CA ILE A 67 -2.76 9.60 -18.17
C ILE A 67 -3.20 8.30 -17.46
N VAL A 68 -3.94 7.44 -18.17
CA VAL A 68 -4.58 6.21 -17.67
C VAL A 68 -5.70 6.43 -16.66
N VAL A 69 -5.43 7.04 -15.51
CA VAL A 69 -6.43 7.16 -14.43
C VAL A 69 -7.57 8.08 -14.83
N GLY A 70 -7.29 9.14 -15.57
CA GLY A 70 -8.31 10.04 -16.10
C GLY A 70 -9.27 9.33 -17.04
N ASN A 71 -8.75 8.46 -17.91
CA ASN A 71 -9.57 7.60 -18.77
C ASN A 71 -10.45 6.64 -17.95
N CYS A 72 -9.88 5.95 -16.95
CA CYS A 72 -10.64 5.06 -16.08
C CYS A 72 -11.76 5.80 -15.34
N PHE A 73 -11.44 6.99 -14.79
CA PHE A 73 -12.40 7.82 -14.07
C PHE A 73 -13.51 8.34 -14.98
N SER A 74 -13.16 8.91 -16.13
CA SER A 74 -14.15 9.40 -17.12
C SER A 74 -14.98 8.25 -17.71
N PHE A 75 -14.47 7.02 -17.72
CA PHE A 75 -15.22 5.84 -18.15
C PHE A 75 -16.25 5.39 -17.12
N ILE A 76 -16.01 5.59 -15.82
CA ILE A 76 -16.92 5.17 -14.76
C ILE A 76 -17.90 6.29 -14.37
N VAL A 77 -17.46 7.55 -14.35
CA VAL A 77 -18.18 8.64 -13.66
C VAL A 77 -18.80 9.65 -14.63
N ASN A 78 -18.11 10.00 -15.72
CA ASN A 78 -18.51 11.13 -16.58
C ASN A 78 -19.06 10.70 -17.94
N LYS A 79 -19.55 11.69 -18.70
CA LYS A 79 -19.90 11.56 -20.13
C LYS A 79 -20.83 10.37 -20.40
N TYR A 80 -22.04 10.46 -19.85
CA TYR A 80 -23.13 9.50 -20.09
C TYR A 80 -24.07 10.07 -21.16
N PRO A 81 -24.01 9.57 -22.42
CA PRO A 81 -24.76 10.15 -23.54
C PRO A 81 -26.29 9.95 -23.47
N GLY A 82 -26.80 9.20 -22.49
CA GLY A 82 -28.22 8.88 -22.37
C GLY A 82 -28.60 7.62 -23.15
N GLY A 83 -29.80 7.10 -22.87
CA GLY A 83 -30.39 5.96 -23.57
C GLY A 83 -29.60 4.65 -23.44
N GLY A 84 -29.60 3.84 -24.50
CA GLY A 84 -28.94 2.52 -24.53
C GLY A 84 -27.42 2.58 -24.33
N TRP A 85 -26.79 3.71 -24.64
CA TRP A 85 -25.35 3.89 -24.45
C TRP A 85 -24.93 3.96 -22.99
N ASN A 86 -25.81 4.43 -22.09
CA ASN A 86 -25.55 4.38 -20.66
C ASN A 86 -25.50 2.94 -20.17
N PHE A 87 -26.44 2.11 -20.65
CA PHE A 87 -26.45 0.69 -20.32
C PHE A 87 -25.20 -0.02 -20.86
N LEU A 88 -24.82 0.25 -22.11
CA LEU A 88 -23.60 -0.31 -22.70
C LEU A 88 -22.36 0.09 -21.90
N LYS A 89 -22.24 1.37 -21.55
CA LYS A 89 -21.11 1.87 -20.76
C LYS A 89 -21.04 1.19 -19.39
N VAL A 90 -22.17 1.08 -18.69
CA VAL A 90 -22.27 0.38 -17.39
C VAL A 90 -21.89 -1.08 -17.51
N LEU A 91 -22.43 -1.77 -18.51
CA LEU A 91 -22.09 -3.17 -18.78
C LEU A 91 -20.58 -3.32 -19.02
N MET A 92 -19.99 -2.45 -19.82
CA MET A 92 -18.58 -2.55 -20.19
C MET A 92 -17.63 -2.29 -19.01
N TRP A 93 -17.89 -1.29 -18.16
CA TRP A 93 -17.02 -1.09 -16.99
C TRP A 93 -17.22 -2.17 -15.93
N ILE A 94 -18.42 -2.74 -15.76
CA ILE A 94 -18.63 -3.91 -14.88
C ILE A 94 -17.86 -5.12 -15.41
N LEU A 95 -17.93 -5.39 -16.72
CA LEU A 95 -17.18 -6.46 -17.35
C LEU A 95 -15.67 -6.24 -17.21
N ALA A 96 -15.19 -5.01 -17.36
CA ALA A 96 -13.79 -4.66 -17.14
C ALA A 96 -13.33 -4.95 -15.71
N ILE A 97 -14.15 -4.64 -14.70
CA ILE A 97 -13.85 -4.96 -13.30
C ILE A 97 -13.81 -6.46 -13.08
N ILE A 98 -14.83 -7.20 -13.54
CA ILE A 98 -14.90 -8.66 -13.35
C ILE A 98 -13.71 -9.35 -14.04
N THR A 99 -13.44 -8.99 -15.31
CA THR A 99 -12.32 -9.54 -16.06
C THR A 99 -10.98 -9.17 -15.44
N GLY A 100 -10.82 -7.93 -14.96
CA GLY A 100 -9.65 -7.45 -14.25
C GLY A 100 -9.36 -8.20 -12.95
N LEU A 101 -10.39 -8.47 -12.13
CA LEU A 101 -10.26 -9.27 -10.90
C LEU A 101 -9.87 -10.72 -11.20
N ILE A 102 -10.52 -11.35 -12.19
CA ILE A 102 -10.23 -12.74 -12.60
C ILE A 102 -8.81 -12.84 -13.18
N ALA A 103 -8.44 -11.95 -14.10
CA ALA A 103 -7.11 -11.91 -14.69
C ALA A 103 -6.03 -11.63 -13.63
N GLY A 104 -6.30 -10.72 -12.70
CA GLY A 104 -5.42 -10.43 -11.56
C GLY A 104 -5.11 -11.68 -10.75
N LYS A 105 -6.14 -12.43 -10.37
CA LYS A 105 -5.98 -13.63 -9.54
C LYS A 105 -5.36 -14.81 -10.28
N PHE A 106 -5.81 -15.11 -11.48
CA PHE A 106 -5.39 -16.34 -12.17
C PHE A 106 -4.17 -16.14 -13.09
N PHE A 107 -4.10 -15.01 -13.81
CA PHE A 107 -3.03 -14.76 -14.76
C PHE A 107 -1.83 -14.11 -14.06
N PHE A 108 -2.02 -12.96 -13.41
CA PHE A 108 -0.90 -12.24 -12.80
C PHE A 108 -0.41 -12.95 -11.52
N HIS A 109 -1.30 -13.18 -10.55
CA HIS A 109 -0.89 -13.76 -9.27
C HIS A 109 -0.40 -15.21 -9.40
N ARG A 110 -1.23 -16.12 -9.92
CA ARG A 110 -0.86 -17.56 -9.96
C ARG A 110 0.16 -17.89 -11.07
N ARG A 111 -0.04 -17.39 -12.29
CA ARG A 111 0.77 -17.81 -13.44
C ARG A 111 2.06 -16.99 -13.56
N LEU A 112 2.00 -15.67 -13.53
CA LEU A 112 3.17 -14.81 -13.68
C LEU A 112 4.03 -14.80 -12.41
N PHE A 113 3.48 -14.35 -11.28
CA PHE A 113 4.26 -14.20 -10.05
C PHE A 113 4.56 -15.53 -9.36
N GLY A 114 3.57 -16.42 -9.27
CA GLY A 114 3.72 -17.73 -8.62
C GLY A 114 4.56 -18.73 -9.42
N ARG A 115 4.24 -18.95 -10.71
CA ARG A 115 4.88 -20.02 -11.51
C ARG A 115 6.10 -19.56 -12.31
N PHE A 116 6.03 -18.39 -12.95
CA PHE A 116 7.10 -17.90 -13.82
C PHE A 116 8.23 -17.24 -13.02
N LEU A 117 7.91 -16.22 -12.23
CA LEU A 117 8.90 -15.48 -11.42
C LEU A 117 9.24 -16.18 -10.09
N ARG A 118 8.43 -17.17 -9.66
CA ARG A 118 8.61 -17.95 -8.43
C ARG A 118 8.86 -17.08 -7.20
N LEU A 119 8.18 -15.94 -7.12
CA LEU A 119 8.32 -15.01 -6.02
C LEU A 119 7.68 -15.61 -4.78
N LYS A 120 8.50 -15.87 -3.76
CA LYS A 120 8.07 -16.45 -2.48
C LYS A 120 6.97 -15.63 -1.79
N MET A 121 6.98 -14.30 -2.00
CA MET A 121 5.97 -13.35 -1.51
C MET A 121 4.54 -13.61 -2.02
N PHE A 122 4.38 -14.29 -3.16
CA PHE A 122 3.07 -14.55 -3.78
C PHE A 122 2.63 -16.03 -3.67
N ARG A 123 3.21 -16.80 -2.74
CA ARG A 123 2.66 -18.13 -2.39
C ARG A 123 1.35 -17.96 -1.62
N GLU A 124 0.46 -18.95 -1.73
CA GLU A 124 -0.71 -19.13 -0.84
C GLU A 124 -1.69 -17.93 -0.80
N ASP A 125 -1.94 -17.30 -1.96
CA ASP A 125 -2.88 -16.16 -2.14
C ASP A 125 -2.44 -14.83 -1.44
N HIS A 126 -1.25 -14.76 -0.85
CA HIS A 126 -0.68 -13.52 -0.28
C HIS A 126 -0.42 -12.45 -1.37
N GLY A 127 -0.77 -11.19 -1.09
CA GLY A 127 -0.61 -10.08 -2.03
C GLY A 127 -1.55 -10.13 -3.26
N SER A 128 -2.46 -11.11 -3.35
CA SER A 128 -3.36 -11.28 -4.50
C SER A 128 -4.29 -10.06 -4.69
N TRP A 129 -4.73 -9.41 -3.61
CA TRP A 129 -5.58 -8.21 -3.67
C TRP A 129 -4.93 -7.04 -4.41
N MET A 130 -3.65 -6.77 -4.13
CA MET A 130 -2.91 -5.71 -4.80
C MET A 130 -2.80 -6.00 -6.31
N THR A 131 -2.51 -7.25 -6.67
CA THR A 131 -2.45 -7.65 -8.08
C THR A 131 -3.82 -7.59 -8.78
N MET A 132 -4.90 -7.93 -8.07
CA MET A 132 -6.28 -7.80 -8.56
C MET A 132 -6.65 -6.33 -8.77
N PHE A 133 -6.26 -5.44 -7.86
CA PHE A 133 -6.49 -4.00 -7.96
C PHE A 133 -5.80 -3.39 -9.19
N PHE A 134 -4.49 -3.60 -9.35
CA PHE A 134 -3.76 -3.07 -10.51
C PHE A 134 -4.21 -3.67 -11.83
N SER A 135 -4.51 -4.98 -11.86
CA SER A 135 -5.09 -5.62 -13.03
C SER A 135 -6.44 -5.00 -13.39
N THR A 136 -7.27 -4.67 -12.40
CA THR A 136 -8.57 -4.00 -12.64
C THR A 136 -8.39 -2.63 -13.29
N ILE A 137 -7.43 -1.82 -12.84
CA ILE A 137 -7.11 -0.52 -13.47
C ILE A 137 -6.69 -0.72 -14.93
N LEU A 138 -5.83 -1.70 -15.19
CA LEU A 138 -5.38 -2.02 -16.56
C LEU A 138 -6.55 -2.43 -17.47
N PHE A 139 -7.43 -3.30 -16.99
CA PHE A 139 -8.59 -3.74 -17.78
C PHE A 139 -9.62 -2.62 -17.98
N LEU A 140 -9.84 -1.74 -16.99
CA LEU A 140 -10.66 -0.55 -17.16
C LEU A 140 -10.11 0.37 -18.27
N PHE A 141 -8.80 0.56 -18.32
CA PHE A 141 -8.15 1.34 -19.36
C PHE A 141 -8.30 0.69 -20.76
N ILE A 142 -8.15 -0.64 -20.86
CA ILE A 142 -8.35 -1.35 -22.14
C ILE A 142 -9.81 -1.22 -22.59
N PHE A 143 -10.78 -1.46 -21.69
CA PHE A 143 -12.19 -1.36 -22.01
C PHE A 143 -12.64 0.07 -22.32
N SER A 144 -12.02 1.09 -21.73
CA SER A 144 -12.31 2.49 -22.09
C SER A 144 -11.95 2.78 -23.54
N HIS A 145 -10.86 2.20 -24.06
CA HIS A 145 -10.47 2.31 -25.47
C HIS A 145 -11.41 1.53 -26.38
N ILE A 146 -11.83 0.33 -25.97
CA ILE A 146 -12.82 -0.45 -26.71
C ILE A 146 -14.16 0.31 -26.78
N TYR A 147 -14.57 0.96 -25.68
CA TYR A 147 -15.78 1.78 -25.67
C TYR A 147 -15.67 2.98 -26.61
N ASN A 148 -14.52 3.66 -26.61
CA ASN A 148 -14.27 4.73 -27.58
C ASN A 148 -14.32 4.24 -29.03
N LEU A 149 -13.84 3.02 -29.31
CA LEU A 149 -13.96 2.41 -30.64
C LEU A 149 -15.43 2.22 -31.04
N PHE A 150 -16.29 1.74 -30.14
CA PHE A 150 -17.73 1.63 -30.39
C PHE A 150 -18.38 2.99 -30.64
N LEU A 151 -17.97 4.03 -29.91
CA LEU A 151 -18.47 5.39 -30.12
C LEU A 151 -17.99 5.99 -31.45
N LEU A 152 -16.77 5.68 -31.91
CA LEU A 152 -16.25 6.14 -33.21
C LEU A 152 -16.97 5.50 -34.40
N ILE A 153 -17.44 4.27 -34.24
CA ILE A 153 -18.24 3.57 -35.27
C ILE A 153 -19.65 4.19 -35.37
N SER A 154 -20.15 4.81 -34.29
CA SER A 154 -21.45 5.48 -34.28
C SER A 154 -21.31 6.94 -34.71
N GLU A 155 -21.95 7.32 -35.81
CA GLU A 155 -21.98 8.72 -36.26
C GLU A 155 -22.56 9.65 -35.18
N GLY A 156 -21.92 10.81 -34.97
CA GLY A 156 -22.42 11.88 -34.09
C GLY A 156 -22.07 11.79 -32.60
N MET A 157 -21.32 10.77 -32.15
CA MET A 157 -21.07 10.53 -30.71
C MET A 157 -19.69 10.98 -30.21
N SER A 158 -18.91 11.70 -31.03
CA SER A 158 -17.53 12.12 -30.71
C SER A 158 -17.41 12.98 -29.44
N ALA A 159 -18.44 13.77 -29.11
CA ALA A 159 -18.46 14.60 -27.89
C ALA A 159 -18.45 13.79 -26.58
N HIS A 160 -18.86 12.52 -26.62
CA HIS A 160 -18.98 11.66 -25.44
C HIS A 160 -17.79 10.70 -25.28
N MET A 161 -16.76 10.83 -26.11
CA MET A 161 -15.56 10.01 -26.00
C MET A 161 -14.91 10.17 -24.62
N VAL A 162 -14.51 9.04 -24.06
CA VAL A 162 -13.75 9.00 -22.81
C VAL A 162 -12.36 9.55 -23.09
N THR A 163 -11.94 10.51 -22.28
CA THR A 163 -10.66 11.21 -22.42
C THR A 163 -9.91 11.20 -21.10
N GLU A 164 -8.64 11.59 -21.15
CA GLU A 164 -7.76 11.66 -19.97
C GLU A 164 -8.14 12.79 -19.00
N TYR A 165 -9.07 13.63 -19.43
CA TYR A 165 -9.71 14.68 -18.63
C TYR A 165 -10.78 14.09 -17.70
N MET A 166 -10.59 14.31 -16.40
CA MET A 166 -11.43 13.75 -15.34
C MET A 166 -12.75 14.49 -15.10
N GLY A 167 -13.03 15.64 -15.73
CA GLY A 167 -14.20 16.47 -15.40
C GLY A 167 -14.17 17.10 -14.00
N ILE A 168 -13.06 16.96 -13.28
CA ILE A 168 -12.84 17.50 -11.93
C ILE A 168 -11.64 18.45 -11.99
N ARG A 169 -11.66 19.52 -11.20
CA ARG A 169 -10.55 20.48 -11.11
C ARG A 169 -9.33 19.84 -10.45
N ASN A 170 -8.13 20.25 -10.87
CA ASN A 170 -6.86 19.78 -10.28
C ASN A 170 -6.82 19.98 -8.77
N GLU A 171 -7.26 21.14 -8.27
CA GLU A 171 -7.36 21.38 -6.82
C GLU A 171 -8.19 20.29 -6.10
N SER A 172 -9.40 20.01 -6.57
CA SER A 172 -10.27 19.00 -5.93
C SER A 172 -9.68 17.60 -6.04
N PHE A 173 -9.05 17.28 -7.17
CA PHE A 173 -8.36 16.02 -7.37
C PHE A 173 -7.18 15.86 -6.39
N MET A 174 -6.35 16.89 -6.25
CA MET A 174 -5.21 16.89 -5.34
C MET A 174 -5.64 16.84 -3.87
N LYS A 175 -6.73 17.52 -3.48
CA LYS A 175 -7.32 17.41 -2.13
C LYS A 175 -7.78 15.97 -1.85
N MET A 176 -8.44 15.31 -2.81
CA MET A 176 -8.82 13.89 -2.68
C MET A 176 -7.61 12.96 -2.59
N ALA A 177 -6.58 13.20 -3.42
CA ALA A 177 -5.34 12.44 -3.39
C ALA A 177 -4.62 12.59 -2.03
N ALA A 178 -4.55 13.81 -1.49
CA ALA A 178 -3.96 14.09 -0.19
C ALA A 178 -4.68 13.37 0.96
N VAL A 179 -6.02 13.37 0.96
CA VAL A 179 -6.80 12.61 1.95
C VAL A 179 -6.57 11.10 1.78
N GLY A 180 -6.48 10.61 0.54
CA GLY A 180 -6.17 9.21 0.24
C GLY A 180 -4.79 8.78 0.74
N THR A 181 -3.76 9.59 0.48
CA THR A 181 -2.39 9.36 0.96
C THR A 181 -2.33 9.39 2.48
N TRP A 182 -2.94 10.39 3.12
CA TRP A 182 -3.06 10.44 4.58
C TRP A 182 -3.65 9.15 5.16
N MET A 183 -4.75 8.67 4.57
CA MET A 183 -5.41 7.45 5.06
C MET A 183 -4.48 6.23 4.93
N GLY A 184 -3.76 6.10 3.81
CA GLY A 184 -2.78 5.03 3.60
C GLY A 184 -1.61 5.10 4.59
N ASP A 185 -1.03 6.27 4.77
CA ASP A 185 0.08 6.51 5.69
C ASP A 185 -0.32 6.29 7.13
N PHE A 186 -1.49 6.79 7.53
CA PHE A 186 -2.05 6.58 8.87
C PHE A 186 -2.18 5.09 9.16
N VAL A 187 -2.80 4.33 8.25
CA VAL A 187 -2.97 2.88 8.42
C VAL A 187 -1.61 2.19 8.49
N THR A 188 -0.64 2.60 7.69
CA THR A 188 0.72 2.04 7.69
C THR A 188 1.45 2.32 9.01
N ALA A 189 1.47 3.58 9.45
CA ALA A 189 2.10 3.99 10.70
C ALA A 189 1.44 3.32 11.92
N TRP A 190 0.12 3.19 11.91
CA TRP A 190 -0.61 2.49 12.98
C TRP A 190 -0.45 0.98 12.93
N MET A 191 -0.30 0.37 11.75
CA MET A 191 0.04 -1.04 11.61
C MET A 191 1.43 -1.32 12.19
N VAL A 192 2.43 -0.48 11.88
CA VAL A 192 3.76 -0.58 12.48
C VAL A 192 3.69 -0.39 14.00
N THR A 193 2.92 0.60 14.47
CA THR A 193 2.76 0.88 15.90
C THR A 193 2.10 -0.28 16.65
N ASP A 194 1.03 -0.82 16.08
CA ASP A 194 0.31 -1.95 16.64
C ASP A 194 1.20 -3.20 16.69
N MET A 195 1.95 -3.45 15.62
CA MET A 195 2.94 -4.53 15.56
C MET A 195 3.99 -4.38 16.68
N MET A 196 4.58 -3.20 16.85
CA MET A 196 5.60 -2.94 17.88
C MET A 196 5.06 -3.07 19.31
N LEU A 197 3.80 -2.68 19.52
CA LEU A 197 3.16 -2.79 20.83
C LEU A 197 2.72 -4.22 21.15
N GLN A 198 2.44 -5.05 20.13
CA GLN A 198 2.12 -6.46 20.28
C GLN A 198 3.38 -7.35 20.38
N ASP A 199 4.51 -6.91 19.85
CA ASP A 199 5.76 -7.67 19.74
C ASP A 199 6.36 -8.15 21.08
N SER A 200 7.10 -9.26 20.99
CA SER A 200 7.84 -9.92 22.07
C SER A 200 9.37 -9.85 21.91
N LEU A 201 9.89 -9.45 20.74
CA LEU A 201 11.35 -9.41 20.48
C LEU A 201 12.10 -8.37 21.34
N TYR A 202 11.43 -7.29 21.77
CA TYR A 202 12.02 -6.22 22.58
C TYR A 202 11.35 -6.10 23.96
N PRO A 203 11.56 -7.04 24.91
CA PRO A 203 10.81 -7.09 26.18
C PRO A 203 11.02 -5.88 27.10
N ASP A 204 12.09 -5.12 26.90
CA ASP A 204 12.40 -3.93 27.72
C ASP A 204 11.79 -2.63 27.18
N TRP A 205 11.42 -2.60 25.90
CA TRP A 205 10.92 -1.40 25.24
C TRP A 205 9.45 -1.09 25.62
N GLY A 206 9.14 0.14 26.04
CA GLY A 206 7.74 0.59 26.14
C GLY A 206 6.83 -0.23 27.07
N ARG A 207 7.35 -0.83 28.15
CA ARG A 207 6.62 -1.77 29.03
C ARG A 207 5.25 -1.25 29.51
N THR A 208 5.14 0.03 29.83
CA THR A 208 3.89 0.67 30.29
C THR A 208 2.89 0.83 29.15
N ALA A 209 3.35 1.35 28.00
CA ALA A 209 2.52 1.53 26.81
C ALA A 209 1.97 0.19 26.31
N ARG A 210 2.80 -0.86 26.29
CA ARG A 210 2.36 -2.21 25.89
C ARG A 210 1.37 -2.85 26.85
N ARG A 211 1.57 -2.68 28.16
CA ARG A 211 0.60 -3.15 29.16
C ARG A 211 -0.76 -2.49 28.95
N PHE A 212 -0.77 -1.18 28.75
CA PHE A 212 -2.00 -0.44 28.46
C PHE A 212 -2.65 -0.84 27.12
N TRP A 213 -1.83 -1.04 26.08
CA TRP A 213 -2.29 -1.42 24.74
C TRP A 213 -2.92 -2.82 24.68
N LYS A 214 -2.28 -3.78 25.36
CA LYS A 214 -2.75 -5.18 25.46
C LYS A 214 -3.90 -5.35 26.46
N GLN A 215 -4.24 -4.31 27.24
CA GLN A 215 -5.29 -4.38 28.26
C GLN A 215 -6.67 -4.13 27.64
N GLY A 216 -7.54 -5.15 27.73
CA GLY A 216 -8.95 -5.05 27.32
C GLY A 216 -9.12 -4.62 25.86
N ASN A 217 -10.05 -3.71 25.60
CA ASN A 217 -10.37 -3.21 24.27
C ASN A 217 -9.67 -1.88 23.93
N ASN A 218 -8.66 -1.49 24.71
CA ASN A 218 -7.98 -0.19 24.56
C ASN A 218 -7.40 -0.01 23.15
N ARG A 219 -6.80 -1.05 22.56
CA ARG A 219 -6.30 -1.04 21.17
C ARG A 219 -7.38 -0.60 20.18
N ILE A 220 -8.55 -1.23 20.23
CA ILE A 220 -9.63 -1.00 19.25
C ILE A 220 -10.17 0.41 19.43
N VAL A 221 -10.47 0.81 20.67
CA VAL A 221 -11.01 2.13 20.97
C VAL A 221 -10.03 3.22 20.55
N LEU A 222 -8.74 3.09 20.88
CA LEU A 222 -7.70 4.07 20.50
C LEU A 222 -7.51 4.15 18.99
N PHE A 223 -7.47 3.01 18.30
CA PHE A 223 -7.33 3.00 16.85
C PHE A 223 -8.46 3.78 16.18
N TRP A 224 -9.72 3.47 16.50
CA TRP A 224 -10.86 4.13 15.86
C TRP A 224 -11.01 5.59 16.29
N THR A 225 -10.85 5.89 17.58
CA THR A 225 -10.93 7.28 18.06
C THR A 225 -9.88 8.17 17.42
N VAL A 226 -8.63 7.71 17.35
CA VAL A 226 -7.54 8.48 16.75
C VAL A 226 -7.67 8.56 15.22
N LEU A 227 -8.10 7.48 14.57
CA LEU A 227 -8.38 7.49 13.12
C LEU A 227 -9.42 8.54 12.78
N PHE A 228 -10.58 8.53 13.45
CA PHE A 228 -11.65 9.49 13.17
C PHE A 228 -11.25 10.92 13.56
N SER A 229 -10.59 11.12 14.71
CA SER A 229 -10.20 12.46 15.13
C SER A 229 -9.14 13.07 14.22
N LEU A 230 -8.05 12.34 13.93
CA LEU A 230 -6.98 12.87 13.08
C LEU A 230 -7.43 13.00 11.62
N THR A 231 -8.21 12.05 11.10
CA THR A 231 -8.76 12.19 9.74
C THR A 231 -9.69 13.39 9.63
N SER A 232 -10.52 13.65 10.66
CA SER A 232 -11.34 14.86 10.67
C SER A 232 -10.49 16.13 10.68
N VAL A 233 -9.42 16.19 11.48
CA VAL A 233 -8.50 17.33 11.51
C VAL A 233 -7.82 17.51 10.15
N VAL A 234 -7.29 16.44 9.56
CA VAL A 234 -6.60 16.50 8.26
C VAL A 234 -7.56 16.93 7.15
N VAL A 235 -8.75 16.36 7.08
CA VAL A 235 -9.77 16.76 6.09
C VAL A 235 -10.15 18.22 6.27
N LEU A 236 -10.31 18.72 7.50
CA LEU A 236 -10.58 20.13 7.77
C LEU A 236 -9.42 21.03 7.33
N VAL A 237 -8.17 20.67 7.67
CA VAL A 237 -6.99 21.45 7.26
C VAL A 237 -6.86 21.52 5.75
N ILE A 238 -7.06 20.41 5.04
CA ILE A 238 -7.01 20.33 3.57
C ILE A 238 -8.19 21.06 2.92
N SER A 239 -9.39 20.99 3.51
CA SER A 239 -10.60 21.53 2.88
C SER A 239 -10.77 23.03 3.12
N THR A 240 -10.38 23.53 4.30
CA THR A 240 -10.58 24.94 4.70
C THR A 240 -9.44 25.84 4.22
N ASP A 241 -8.38 25.29 3.62
CA ASP A 241 -7.15 26.02 3.26
C ASP A 241 -6.63 26.88 4.43
N TRP A 242 -6.89 26.44 5.67
CA TRP A 242 -6.72 27.24 6.88
C TRP A 242 -5.25 27.58 7.11
N ILE A 243 -4.37 26.67 6.69
CA ILE A 243 -2.95 26.92 6.54
C ILE A 243 -2.74 27.30 5.08
N SER A 244 -2.52 28.59 4.81
CA SER A 244 -1.97 29.03 3.53
C SER A 244 -0.55 28.49 3.42
N TRP A 245 -0.41 27.29 2.85
CA TRP A 245 0.87 26.60 2.71
C TRP A 245 1.91 27.47 2.00
N ASP A 246 1.49 28.31 1.05
CA ASP A 246 2.29 29.35 0.42
C ASP A 246 2.99 30.30 1.41
N ASN A 247 2.31 30.71 2.50
CA ASN A 247 2.89 31.58 3.51
C ASN A 247 3.81 30.82 4.47
N LEU A 248 3.54 29.54 4.74
CA LEU A 248 4.40 28.69 5.56
C LEU A 248 5.68 28.28 4.80
N ASN A 249 5.61 28.26 3.47
CA ASN A 249 6.68 27.87 2.56
C ASN A 249 7.59 29.03 2.12
N ARG A 250 7.33 30.28 2.56
CA ARG A 250 8.21 31.43 2.32
C ARG A 250 9.53 31.30 3.10
N GLY A 251 10.43 30.46 2.60
CA GLY A 251 11.83 30.44 3.00
C GLY A 251 12.37 29.11 3.55
N PHE A 252 11.58 28.04 3.65
CA PHE A 252 12.12 26.75 4.12
C PHE A 252 12.79 25.96 2.98
N LEU A 253 12.25 26.02 1.75
CA LEU A 253 12.87 25.52 0.52
C LEU A 253 12.40 26.41 -0.66
N PRO A 254 13.28 26.99 -1.49
CA PRO A 254 12.84 27.60 -2.74
C PRO A 254 12.14 26.50 -3.56
N SER A 255 10.90 26.76 -4.00
CA SER A 255 10.05 25.83 -4.77
C SER A 255 10.60 25.58 -6.17
N ASP A 256 11.81 25.04 -6.26
CA ASP A 256 12.43 24.56 -7.47
C ASP A 256 12.01 23.10 -7.68
N GLU A 257 11.87 22.67 -8.93
CA GLU A 257 11.55 21.26 -9.27
C GLU A 257 12.50 20.26 -8.59
N VAL A 258 13.72 20.70 -8.26
CA VAL A 258 14.74 19.95 -7.54
C VAL A 258 14.34 19.63 -6.09
N SER A 259 13.76 20.56 -5.33
CA SER A 259 13.37 20.29 -3.93
C SER A 259 12.21 19.29 -3.85
N ARG A 260 11.22 19.42 -4.75
CA ARG A 260 10.13 18.42 -4.91
C ARG A 260 10.67 17.05 -5.28
N ALA A 261 11.60 16.97 -6.23
CA ALA A 261 12.21 15.71 -6.65
C ALA A 261 13.04 15.07 -5.53
N PHE A 262 13.76 15.88 -4.75
CA PHE A 262 14.51 15.43 -3.59
C PHE A 262 13.57 14.89 -2.51
N LEU A 263 12.52 15.64 -2.16
CA LEU A 263 11.51 15.23 -1.19
C LEU A 263 10.81 13.93 -1.59
N ALA A 264 10.39 13.80 -2.86
CA ALA A 264 9.84 12.56 -3.40
C ALA A 264 10.82 11.38 -3.31
N SER A 265 12.11 11.63 -3.55
CA SER A 265 13.16 10.61 -3.40
C SER A 265 13.32 10.17 -1.94
N PHE A 266 13.23 11.10 -0.97
CA PHE A 266 13.24 10.76 0.45
C PHE A 266 12.05 9.91 0.84
N ILE A 267 10.84 10.31 0.44
CA ILE A 267 9.61 9.55 0.70
C ILE A 267 9.79 8.12 0.20
N LEU A 268 10.25 7.94 -1.05
CA LEU A 268 10.48 6.61 -1.63
C LEU A 268 11.50 5.79 -0.84
N VAL A 269 12.61 6.41 -0.42
CA VAL A 269 13.63 5.72 0.39
C VAL A 269 13.06 5.32 1.76
N PHE A 270 12.32 6.19 2.42
CA PHE A 270 11.72 5.88 3.72
C PHE A 270 10.61 4.83 3.61
N ASP A 271 9.79 4.85 2.56
CA ASP A 271 8.83 3.78 2.26
C ASP A 271 9.53 2.43 2.08
N LEU A 272 10.64 2.43 1.34
CA LEU A 272 11.45 1.23 1.20
C LEU A 272 12.06 0.80 2.54
N LEU A 273 12.49 1.73 3.39
CA LEU A 273 12.98 1.43 4.73
C LEU A 273 11.90 0.79 5.61
N ILE A 274 10.63 1.22 5.53
CA ILE A 274 9.52 0.56 6.26
C ILE A 274 9.46 -0.92 5.89
N VAL A 275 9.57 -1.25 4.60
CA VAL A 275 9.55 -2.63 4.09
C VAL A 275 10.81 -3.39 4.52
N MET A 276 11.99 -2.78 4.42
CA MET A 276 13.26 -3.41 4.78
C MET A 276 13.39 -3.67 6.28
N GLN A 277 12.79 -2.82 7.12
CA GLN A 277 12.77 -2.96 8.57
C GLN A 277 11.72 -3.96 9.07
N ASP A 278 10.94 -4.55 8.16
CA ASP A 278 9.98 -5.56 8.54
C ASP A 278 10.67 -6.83 9.07
N TRP A 279 10.03 -7.47 10.05
CA TRP A 279 10.63 -8.62 10.76
C TRP A 279 10.88 -9.79 9.82
N GLU A 280 10.01 -9.96 8.83
CA GLU A 280 10.04 -11.08 7.92
C GLU A 280 10.74 -10.77 6.61
N PHE A 281 11.18 -9.53 6.39
CA PHE A 281 11.91 -9.18 5.18
C PHE A 281 13.24 -9.96 5.09
N PRO A 282 13.61 -10.54 3.93
CA PRO A 282 12.95 -10.51 2.62
C PRO A 282 12.07 -11.75 2.33
N HIS A 283 11.85 -12.63 3.31
CA HIS A 283 11.26 -13.95 3.08
C HIS A 283 9.76 -14.03 3.36
N PHE A 284 9.20 -13.18 4.23
CA PHE A 284 7.76 -13.10 4.57
C PHE A 284 7.15 -14.47 4.85
N MET A 285 7.77 -15.25 5.75
CA MET A 285 7.43 -16.67 6.02
C MET A 285 7.36 -16.95 7.53
N GLY A 286 7.29 -15.92 8.37
CA GLY A 286 7.28 -16.07 9.83
C GLY A 286 5.86 -16.29 10.38
N ASP A 287 5.76 -16.97 11.51
CA ASP A 287 4.52 -17.13 12.29
C ASP A 287 4.44 -16.01 13.36
N LEU A 288 4.24 -14.76 12.94
CA LEU A 288 4.01 -13.67 13.88
C LEU A 288 2.50 -13.48 14.11
N ASP A 289 1.97 -14.17 15.12
CA ASP A 289 0.56 -14.08 15.54
C ASP A 289 0.24 -12.68 16.12
N MET A 290 0.01 -11.71 15.24
CA MET A 290 -0.43 -10.35 15.61
C MET A 290 -1.84 -10.07 15.10
N ASN A 291 -2.65 -9.47 15.97
CA ASN A 291 -4.00 -9.09 15.59
C ASN A 291 -3.97 -7.87 14.68
N LEU A 292 -4.99 -7.75 13.83
CA LEU A 292 -5.13 -6.61 12.94
C LEU A 292 -5.39 -5.31 13.72
N PRO A 293 -4.82 -4.18 13.26
CA PRO A 293 -5.08 -2.89 13.88
C PRO A 293 -6.57 -2.57 13.82
N GLY A 294 -7.14 -2.20 14.98
CA GLY A 294 -8.56 -1.85 15.10
C GLY A 294 -9.55 -3.02 15.10
N LEU A 295 -9.10 -4.27 14.99
CA LEU A 295 -9.95 -5.47 15.03
C LEU A 295 -9.56 -6.39 16.19
N SER A 296 -10.51 -7.17 16.71
CA SER A 296 -10.24 -8.17 17.75
C SER A 296 -9.72 -9.49 17.20
N THR A 297 -9.61 -9.63 15.88
CA THR A 297 -9.22 -10.86 15.21
C THR A 297 -7.93 -10.66 14.41
N THR A 298 -7.12 -11.73 14.36
CA THR A 298 -6.00 -11.88 13.42
C THR A 298 -6.47 -12.10 11.97
N GLN A 299 -7.77 -12.39 11.78
CA GLN A 299 -8.35 -12.81 10.50
C GLN A 299 -9.73 -12.17 10.26
N LEU A 300 -9.98 -11.72 9.03
CA LEU A 300 -11.31 -11.37 8.56
C LEU A 300 -11.85 -12.56 7.74
N LYS A 301 -12.85 -13.29 8.27
CA LYS A 301 -13.43 -14.44 7.57
C LYS A 301 -14.66 -13.97 6.78
N PHE A 302 -14.53 -13.85 5.46
CA PHE A 302 -15.67 -13.55 4.59
C PHE A 302 -16.18 -14.85 3.96
N LYS A 303 -17.38 -15.29 4.38
CA LYS A 303 -18.11 -16.38 3.71
C LYS A 303 -19.05 -15.79 2.67
N LEU A 304 -18.75 -15.99 1.38
CA LEU A 304 -19.59 -15.59 0.26
C LEU A 304 -20.48 -16.77 -0.17
N PRO A 305 -21.82 -16.69 -0.08
CA PRO A 305 -22.69 -17.85 -0.26
C PRO A 305 -23.02 -18.25 -1.72
N VAL A 306 -22.56 -17.55 -2.77
CA VAL A 306 -23.23 -17.63 -4.10
C VAL A 306 -22.45 -18.29 -5.26
N CYS A 307 -21.21 -18.77 -5.13
CA CYS A 307 -20.55 -19.45 -6.28
C CYS A 307 -19.55 -20.56 -5.91
N LYS A 308 -20.07 -21.70 -5.45
CA LYS A 308 -19.29 -22.91 -5.06
C LYS A 308 -18.44 -23.56 -6.16
N ARG A 309 -18.65 -23.22 -7.44
CA ARG A 309 -17.98 -23.89 -8.58
C ARG A 309 -16.79 -23.12 -9.16
N ILE A 310 -16.67 -21.83 -8.86
CA ILE A 310 -15.60 -20.93 -9.37
C ILE A 310 -14.75 -20.37 -8.22
N PHE A 311 -15.34 -20.23 -7.03
CA PHE A 311 -14.67 -19.70 -5.86
C PHE A 311 -14.60 -20.75 -4.75
N LYS A 312 -13.40 -20.92 -4.18
CA LYS A 312 -13.13 -21.81 -3.06
C LYS A 312 -14.05 -21.42 -1.88
N ASP A 313 -14.66 -22.41 -1.22
CA ASP A 313 -15.74 -22.27 -0.22
C ASP A 313 -15.44 -21.37 1.00
N GLU A 314 -14.18 -20.97 1.19
CA GLU A 314 -13.78 -20.01 2.22
C GLU A 314 -12.79 -19.01 1.63
N TYR A 315 -13.16 -17.73 1.65
CA TYR A 315 -12.18 -16.66 1.54
C TYR A 315 -11.66 -16.39 2.93
N HIS A 316 -10.53 -17.01 3.23
CA HIS A 316 -9.70 -16.56 4.33
C HIS A 316 -9.11 -15.21 3.89
N ILE A 317 -9.65 -14.10 4.39
CA ILE A 317 -8.87 -12.87 4.34
C ILE A 317 -7.80 -13.01 5.42
N HIS A 318 -6.68 -13.59 4.99
CA HIS A 318 -5.40 -13.40 5.61
C HIS A 318 -4.93 -11.98 5.26
N ILE A 319 -5.31 -10.98 6.06
CA ILE A 319 -4.35 -9.91 6.33
C ILE A 319 -3.56 -10.45 7.52
N THR A 320 -2.47 -11.13 7.21
CA THR A 320 -1.53 -11.74 8.15
C THR A 320 -0.21 -11.65 7.35
N ALA A 321 0.92 -11.13 7.86
CA ALA A 321 1.67 -11.73 8.99
C ALA A 321 1.24 -13.19 9.18
N ILE A 322 1.52 -13.96 8.12
CA ILE A 322 1.00 -15.27 7.68
C ILE A 322 0.82 -16.21 8.90
N SER A 323 -0.31 -16.90 9.11
CA SER A 323 -0.42 -18.30 8.67
C SER A 323 -1.78 -18.99 8.87
N ASN A 324 -1.94 -20.14 8.19
CA ASN A 324 -2.40 -21.39 8.81
C ASN A 324 -2.04 -22.64 7.97
N ILE A 325 -1.33 -23.60 8.55
CA ILE A 325 -1.48 -25.03 8.22
C ILE A 325 -1.74 -25.80 9.52
N LYS A 326 -2.95 -26.35 9.63
CA LYS A 326 -3.29 -27.41 10.59
C LYS A 326 -2.40 -28.63 10.33
N LEU A 327 -1.58 -29.00 11.30
CA LEU A 327 -1.19 -30.40 11.48
C LEU A 327 -2.34 -31.13 12.19
N PRO A 328 -2.75 -32.34 11.74
CA PRO A 328 -3.78 -33.10 12.42
C PRO A 328 -3.29 -33.57 13.79
N THR A 329 -4.14 -33.39 14.80
CA THR A 329 -4.00 -34.05 16.10
C THR A 329 -4.38 -35.52 15.97
N HIS A 330 -3.45 -36.37 16.40
CA HIS A 330 -3.46 -37.84 16.53
C HIS A 330 -3.19 -38.66 15.28
#